data_AF-A0A6P0XWW4-F1
#
_entry.id   AF-A0A6P0XWW4-F1
#
_cell.length_a   1.000
_cell.length_b   1.000
_cell.length_c   1.000
_cell.angle_alpha   90.00
_cell.angle_beta   90.00
_cell.angle_gamma   90.00
#
_symmetry.space_group_name_H-M   'P 1'
#
loop_
_entity.id
_entity.type
_entity.pdbx_description
1 polymer ?
#
loop_
_entity_poly.entity_id
_entity_poly.type
_entity_poly.pdbx_seq_one_letter_code
_entity_poly.pdbx_strand_id
1 'polypeptide(L)'
;MNNKFAVVITSINHPTEAILEIAKKAQDDLFDFIVIGDRKSPTDFEVDGCCFLSLEEQLKSDFVFARNCPKGHYARKNIGYLIAISRNCSYIVETDDDNIPFNSFWQPRKAELSVPQISQKGWVNVYKYFSDSLIWPRGLPLNAIHSEVLP
;
A
#
# COMPACT_ATOMS: atom_id res chain seq x y z
N MET A 1 11.96 5.42 22.04
CA MET A 1 12.41 5.08 20.68
C MET A 1 11.40 5.69 19.73
N ASN A 2 11.81 6.54 18.79
CA ASN A 2 10.90 7.03 17.77
C ASN A 2 10.68 5.89 16.78
N ASN A 3 9.46 5.37 16.69
CA ASN A 3 9.13 4.32 15.72
C ASN A 3 9.06 4.97 14.34
N LYS A 4 10.02 4.67 13.46
CA LYS A 4 10.03 5.16 12.08
C LYS A 4 9.02 4.37 11.25
N PHE A 5 8.23 5.06 10.43
CA PHE A 5 7.26 4.48 9.51
C PHE A 5 7.83 4.51 8.10
N ALA A 6 7.54 3.50 7.28
CA ALA A 6 7.78 3.57 5.84
C ALA A 6 6.46 3.68 5.09
N VAL A 7 6.45 4.50 4.04
CA VAL A 7 5.40 4.49 3.01
C VAL A 7 6.01 3.89 1.75
N VAL A 8 5.50 2.76 1.29
CA VAL A 8 6.04 2.04 0.13
C VAL A 8 5.02 2.03 -1.00
N ILE A 9 5.43 2.55 -2.16
CA ILE A 9 4.62 2.63 -3.37
C ILE A 9 5.42 2.05 -4.55
N THR A 10 4.73 1.53 -5.56
CA THR A 10 5.31 1.31 -6.89
C THR A 10 4.72 2.31 -7.86
N SER A 11 5.51 2.82 -8.81
CA SER A 11 4.97 3.65 -9.88
C SER A 11 5.67 3.37 -11.20
N ILE A 12 4.88 3.35 -12.27
CA ILE A 12 5.34 3.33 -13.67
C ILE A 12 5.05 4.65 -14.38
N ASN A 13 4.56 5.65 -13.66
CA ASN A 13 4.12 6.94 -14.18
C ASN A 13 5.09 8.04 -13.74
N HIS A 14 4.92 9.24 -14.32
CA HIS A 14 5.45 10.45 -13.69
C HIS A 14 4.80 10.68 -12.33
N PRO A 15 5.44 11.46 -11.42
CA PRO A 15 4.87 11.76 -10.11
C PRO A 15 3.41 12.20 -10.21
N THR A 16 2.54 11.37 -9.65
CA THR A 16 1.10 11.62 -9.60
C THR A 16 0.76 12.57 -8.46
N GLU A 17 -0.46 13.10 -8.45
CA GLU A 17 -0.97 13.89 -7.33
C GLU A 17 -0.84 13.14 -5.99
N ALA A 18 -1.15 11.85 -5.96
CA ALA A 18 -1.02 11.04 -4.74
C ALA A 18 0.44 10.96 -4.25
N ILE A 19 1.40 10.76 -5.16
CA ILE A 19 2.83 10.76 -4.81
C ILE A 19 3.26 12.12 -4.25
N LEU A 20 2.84 13.21 -4.89
CA LEU A 20 3.19 14.56 -4.44
C LEU A 20 2.60 14.89 -3.06
N GLU A 21 1.35 14.49 -2.80
CA GLU A 21 0.71 14.67 -1.49
C GLU A 21 1.37 13.82 -0.40
N ILE A 22 1.77 12.59 -0.72
CA ILE A 22 2.49 11.72 0.21
C ILE A 22 3.88 12.28 0.50
N ALA A 23 4.60 12.74 -0.52
CA ALA A 23 5.93 13.34 -0.37
C ALA A 23 5.91 14.56 0.55
N LYS A 24 4.94 15.48 0.39
CA LYS A 24 4.79 16.65 1.28
C LYS A 24 4.65 16.26 2.76
N LYS A 25 3.91 15.19 3.05
CA LYS A 25 3.72 14.69 4.41
C LYS A 25 4.90 13.88 4.92
N ALA A 26 5.61 13.20 4.02
CA ALA A 26 6.78 12.40 4.34
C ALA A 26 8.08 13.21 4.57
N GLN A 27 8.03 14.54 4.44
CA GLN A 27 9.10 15.44 4.88
C GLN A 27 9.26 15.48 6.41
N ASP A 28 8.32 14.92 7.17
CA ASP A 28 8.49 14.64 8.60
C ASP A 28 9.46 13.45 8.79
N ASP A 29 10.49 13.62 9.63
CA ASP A 29 11.52 12.63 9.93
C ASP A 29 10.98 11.27 10.42
N LEU A 30 9.71 11.21 10.81
CA LEU A 30 9.01 9.98 11.16
C LEU A 30 8.74 9.05 9.96
N PHE A 31 8.74 9.57 8.73
CA PHE A 31 8.39 8.79 7.53
C PHE A 31 9.58 8.55 6.61
N ASP A 32 9.66 7.33 6.09
CA ASP A 32 10.56 6.93 5.02
C ASP A 32 9.72 6.65 3.78
N PHE A 33 9.67 7.61 2.85
CA PHE A 33 8.89 7.44 1.64
C PHE A 33 9.73 6.79 0.54
N ILE A 34 9.34 5.58 0.13
CA ILE A 34 10.07 4.74 -0.81
C ILE A 34 9.18 4.46 -2.02
N VAL A 35 9.64 4.84 -3.21
CA VAL A 35 8.95 4.57 -4.47
C VAL A 35 9.78 3.62 -5.31
N ILE A 36 9.18 2.49 -5.69
CA ILE A 36 9.81 1.44 -6.48
C ILE A 36 9.37 1.57 -7.94
N GLY A 37 10.32 1.94 -8.80
CA GLY A 37 10.12 1.98 -10.23
C GLY A 37 10.09 0.58 -10.88
N ASP A 38 9.67 0.55 -12.14
CA ASP A 38 9.74 -0.59 -13.03
C ASP A 38 10.04 -0.12 -14.47
N ARG A 39 9.96 -1.01 -15.46
CA ARG A 39 10.35 -0.81 -16.85
C ARG A 39 9.79 0.46 -17.50
N LYS A 40 8.60 0.88 -17.10
CA LYS A 40 7.87 2.00 -17.69
C LYS A 40 8.04 3.31 -16.92
N SER A 41 8.67 3.28 -15.74
CA SER A 41 8.88 4.49 -14.94
C SER A 41 9.75 5.49 -15.71
N PRO A 42 9.48 6.79 -15.55
CA PRO A 42 10.29 7.82 -16.18
C PRO A 42 11.72 7.80 -15.63
N THR A 43 12.69 8.08 -16.51
CA THR A 43 14.11 8.15 -16.15
C THR A 43 14.45 9.40 -15.34
N ASP A 44 13.60 10.42 -15.42
CA ASP A 44 13.68 11.70 -14.73
C ASP A 44 12.70 11.78 -13.55
N PHE A 45 12.33 10.64 -12.96
CA PHE A 45 11.49 10.62 -11.76
C PHE A 45 12.24 11.27 -10.59
N GLU A 46 11.76 12.44 -10.16
CA GLU A 46 12.32 13.18 -9.04
C GLU A 46 11.20 13.84 -8.23
N VAL A 47 11.20 13.61 -6.91
CA VAL A 47 10.27 14.20 -5.95
C VAL A 47 11.02 14.44 -4.65
N ASP A 48 10.96 15.65 -4.12
CA ASP A 48 11.58 15.97 -2.83
C ASP A 48 10.92 15.18 -1.69
N GLY A 49 11.72 14.71 -0.73
CA GLY A 49 11.25 13.82 0.35
C GLY A 49 10.91 12.39 -0.09
N CYS A 50 11.22 11.98 -1.33
CA CYS A 50 10.99 10.64 -1.85
C CYS A 50 12.31 9.91 -2.16
N CYS A 51 12.45 8.69 -1.65
CA CYS A 51 13.47 7.75 -2.08
C CYS A 51 12.94 6.93 -3.25
N PHE A 52 13.14 7.43 -4.47
CA PHE A 52 12.85 6.66 -5.68
C PHE A 52 13.99 5.67 -5.96
N LEU A 53 13.64 4.44 -6.35
CA LEU A 53 14.59 3.50 -6.92
C LEU A 53 14.12 3.05 -8.30
N SER A 54 14.87 3.44 -9.32
CA SER A 54 14.77 2.92 -10.67
C SER A 54 15.04 1.42 -10.71
N LEU A 55 14.65 0.78 -11.81
CA LEU A 55 14.94 -0.64 -12.03
C LEU A 55 16.45 -0.94 -11.92
N GLU A 56 17.31 -0.04 -12.39
CA GLU A 56 18.76 -0.20 -12.34
C GLU A 56 19.31 -0.10 -10.92
N GLU A 57 18.85 0.87 -10.13
CA GLU A 57 19.25 1.03 -8.73
C GLU A 57 18.83 -0.16 -7.88
N GLN A 58 17.64 -0.71 -8.15
CA GLN A 58 17.20 -1.92 -7.49
C GLN A 58 18.11 -3.11 -7.78
N LEU A 59 18.56 -3.27 -9.04
CA LEU A 59 19.49 -4.34 -9.41
C LEU A 59 20.90 -4.17 -8.81
N LYS A 60 21.30 -2.94 -8.50
CA LYS A 60 22.55 -2.62 -7.79
C LYS A 60 22.47 -2.89 -6.28
N SER A 61 21.28 -3.15 -5.74
CA SER A 61 21.13 -3.50 -4.32
C SER A 61 21.61 -4.92 -4.03
N ASP A 62 21.91 -5.19 -2.75
CA ASP A 62 22.32 -6.53 -2.30
C ASP A 62 21.15 -7.53 -2.28
N PHE A 63 19.91 -7.07 -2.42
CA PHE A 63 18.73 -7.92 -2.38
C PHE A 63 18.70 -8.91 -3.55
N VAL A 64 18.88 -10.19 -3.23
CA VAL A 64 18.74 -11.29 -4.21
C VAL A 64 17.39 -11.24 -4.92
N PHE A 65 16.33 -10.85 -4.20
CA PHE A 65 15.00 -10.69 -4.78
C PHE A 65 14.95 -9.66 -5.91
N ALA A 66 15.74 -8.59 -5.87
CA ALA A 66 15.75 -7.59 -6.93
C ALA A 66 16.23 -8.14 -8.28
N ARG A 67 17.16 -9.11 -8.26
CA ARG A 67 17.67 -9.83 -9.44
C ARG A 67 16.72 -10.92 -9.93
N ASN A 68 16.02 -11.58 -9.01
CA ASN A 68 15.12 -12.70 -9.34
C ASN A 68 13.70 -12.26 -9.71
N CYS A 69 13.25 -11.09 -9.24
CA CYS A 69 11.90 -10.62 -9.49
C CYS A 69 11.74 -10.19 -10.96
N PRO A 70 10.74 -10.71 -11.70
CA PRO A 70 10.48 -10.29 -13.07
C PRO A 70 10.23 -8.78 -13.20
N LYS A 71 10.69 -8.19 -14.31
CA LYS A 71 10.39 -6.81 -14.70
C LYS A 71 8.94 -6.70 -15.16
N GLY A 72 8.25 -5.60 -14.85
CA GLY A 72 6.85 -5.36 -15.18
C GLY A 72 5.89 -6.10 -14.26
N HIS A 73 6.26 -6.28 -12.99
CA HIS A 73 5.52 -7.11 -12.05
C HIS A 73 5.30 -6.38 -10.72
N TYR A 74 4.05 -6.39 -10.22
CA TYR A 74 3.69 -5.69 -8.98
C TYR A 74 4.53 -6.14 -7.78
N ALA A 75 4.92 -7.43 -7.75
CA ALA A 75 5.78 -7.98 -6.71
C ALA A 75 7.13 -7.25 -6.52
N ARG A 76 7.57 -6.42 -7.49
CA ARG A 76 8.76 -5.58 -7.31
C ARG A 76 8.62 -4.63 -6.12
N LYS A 77 7.40 -4.27 -5.70
CA LYS A 77 7.10 -3.54 -4.46
C LYS A 77 7.75 -4.14 -3.22
N ASN A 78 7.93 -5.46 -3.18
CA ASN A 78 8.61 -6.16 -2.09
C ASN A 78 10.04 -5.66 -1.85
N ILE A 79 10.71 -5.11 -2.87
CA ILE A 79 12.03 -4.50 -2.74
C ILE A 79 11.95 -3.26 -1.83
N GLY A 80 10.88 -2.48 -1.93
CA GLY A 80 10.61 -1.36 -1.02
C GLY A 80 10.42 -1.81 0.42
N TYR A 81 9.77 -2.95 0.65
CA TYR A 81 9.66 -3.51 2.01
C TYR A 81 11.02 -3.94 2.55
N LEU A 82 11.87 -4.57 1.74
CA LEU A 82 13.22 -4.95 2.15
C LEU A 82 14.08 -3.74 2.51
N ILE A 83 13.93 -2.63 1.77
CA ILE A 83 14.59 -1.36 2.09
C ILE A 83 14.08 -0.82 3.42
N ALA A 84 12.76 -0.74 3.62
CA ALA A 84 12.16 -0.28 4.87
C ALA A 84 12.66 -1.11 6.08
N ILE A 85 12.72 -2.43 5.93
CA ILE A 85 13.25 -3.35 6.95
C ILE A 85 14.73 -3.06 7.22
N SER A 86 15.57 -2.90 6.16
CA SER A 86 16.99 -2.57 6.34
C SER A 86 17.24 -1.21 7.01
N ARG A 87 16.27 -0.29 6.91
CA ARG A 87 16.28 1.02 7.56
C ARG A 87 15.64 1.01 8.95
N ASN A 88 15.34 -0.17 9.50
CA ASN A 88 14.75 -0.37 10.82
C ASN A 88 13.39 0.34 11.02
N CYS A 89 12.60 0.48 9.95
CA CYS A 89 11.22 0.96 10.07
C CYS A 89 10.39 -0.03 10.87
N SER A 90 9.67 0.45 11.89
CA SER A 90 8.83 -0.38 12.76
C SER A 90 7.50 -0.76 12.11
N TYR A 91 7.05 0.05 11.14
CA TYR A 91 5.80 -0.15 10.42
C TYR A 91 6.01 0.15 8.94
N ILE A 92 5.36 -0.64 8.09
CA ILE A 92 5.27 -0.41 6.66
C ILE A 92 3.81 -0.14 6.34
N VAL A 93 3.56 0.96 5.66
CA VAL A 93 2.28 1.30 5.06
C VAL A 93 2.48 1.27 3.56
N GLU A 94 1.55 0.68 2.84
CA GLU A 94 1.58 0.69 1.40
C GLU A 94 0.29 1.25 0.81
N THR A 95 0.43 1.84 -0.37
CA THR A 95 -0.67 2.28 -1.21
C THR A 95 -0.20 2.26 -2.68
N ASP A 96 -1.08 2.59 -3.61
CA ASP A 96 -0.78 2.72 -5.03
C ASP A 96 -0.60 4.20 -5.40
N ASP A 97 -0.01 4.47 -6.57
CA ASP A 97 0.34 5.81 -7.02
C ASP A 97 -0.86 6.63 -7.50
N ASP A 98 -2.07 6.07 -7.52
CA ASP A 98 -3.32 6.77 -7.86
C ASP A 98 -4.27 6.93 -6.65
N ASN A 99 -3.85 6.49 -5.47
CA ASN A 99 -4.65 6.55 -4.25
C ASN A 99 -4.25 7.73 -3.35
N ILE A 100 -5.03 8.82 -3.44
CA ILE A 100 -4.85 10.00 -2.58
C ILE A 100 -5.18 9.63 -1.13
N PRO A 101 -4.25 9.81 -0.16
CA PRO A 101 -4.46 9.37 1.21
C PRO A 101 -5.46 10.26 1.95
N PHE A 102 -6.41 9.65 2.66
CA PHE A 102 -7.19 10.35 3.68
C PHE A 102 -6.32 10.71 4.89
N ASN A 103 -6.78 11.66 5.71
CA ASN A 103 -6.08 12.06 6.93
C ASN A 103 -5.82 10.89 7.91
N SER A 104 -6.67 9.85 7.88
CA SER A 104 -6.50 8.65 8.71
C SER A 104 -5.29 7.80 8.31
N PHE A 105 -4.78 7.93 7.08
CA PHE A 105 -3.62 7.19 6.58
C PHE A 105 -2.37 7.38 7.45
N TRP A 106 -2.20 8.60 7.95
CA TRP A 106 -1.06 9.09 8.73
C TRP A 106 -1.16 8.78 10.23
N GLN A 107 -2.29 8.23 10.69
CA GLN A 107 -2.49 7.97 12.11
C GLN A 107 -1.64 6.77 12.57
N PRO A 108 -1.16 6.77 13.82
CA PRO A 108 -0.47 5.62 14.40
C PRO A 108 -1.32 4.36 14.33
N ARG A 109 -0.71 3.24 13.95
CA ARG A 109 -1.37 1.93 13.91
C ARG A 109 -1.23 1.22 15.25
N LYS A 110 -2.26 0.45 15.60
CA LYS A 110 -2.27 -0.43 16.78
C LYS A 110 -2.29 -1.88 16.30
N ALA A 111 -1.50 -2.74 16.94
CA ALA A 111 -1.49 -4.18 16.65
C ALA A 111 -2.80 -4.86 17.08
N GLU A 112 -3.43 -4.32 18.13
CA GLU A 112 -4.69 -4.82 18.68
C GLU A 112 -5.82 -3.83 18.41
N LEU A 113 -6.94 -4.34 17.90
CA LEU A 113 -8.13 -3.58 17.57
C LEU A 113 -9.35 -4.27 18.18
N SER A 114 -10.26 -3.48 18.76
CA SER A 114 -11.60 -3.95 19.10
C SER A 114 -12.49 -3.74 17.88
N VAL A 115 -13.01 -4.83 17.31
CA VAL A 115 -13.80 -4.82 16.08
C VAL A 115 -15.07 -5.66 16.24
N PRO A 116 -16.16 -5.33 15.53
CA PRO A 116 -17.33 -6.20 15.45
C PRO A 116 -16.97 -7.59 14.89
N GLN A 117 -17.62 -8.63 15.40
CA GLN A 117 -17.45 -10.01 14.93
C GLN A 117 -18.75 -10.51 14.31
N ILE A 118 -18.66 -11.03 13.08
CA ILE A 118 -19.80 -11.69 12.44
C ILE A 118 -20.01 -13.06 13.09
N SER A 119 -21.17 -13.25 13.72
CA SER A 119 -21.56 -14.52 14.35
C SER A 119 -22.19 -15.52 13.37
N GLN A 120 -22.68 -15.02 12.23
CA GLN A 120 -23.32 -15.82 11.18
C GLN A 120 -22.34 -16.78 10.52
N LYS A 121 -22.79 -18.02 10.29
CA LYS A 121 -22.05 -19.04 9.54
C LYS A 121 -22.49 -19.03 8.06
N GLY A 122 -21.55 -19.26 7.15
CA GLY A 122 -21.82 -19.38 5.71
C GLY A 122 -21.48 -18.11 4.93
N TRP A 123 -22.25 -17.85 3.86
CA TRP A 123 -22.04 -16.72 2.97
C TRP A 123 -22.56 -15.42 3.57
N VAL A 124 -21.72 -14.39 3.56
CA VAL A 124 -22.03 -13.07 4.14
C VAL A 124 -21.73 -11.99 3.10
N ASN A 125 -22.71 -11.14 2.81
CA ASN A 125 -22.51 -9.97 1.96
C ASN A 125 -21.96 -8.81 2.79
N VAL A 126 -20.63 -8.70 2.85
CA VAL A 126 -19.94 -7.69 3.68
C VAL A 126 -20.30 -6.24 3.32
N TYR A 127 -20.73 -5.97 2.09
CA TYR A 127 -21.06 -4.61 1.64
C TYR A 127 -22.30 -4.04 2.32
N LYS A 128 -23.23 -4.88 2.79
CA LYS A 128 -24.42 -4.44 3.53
C LYS A 128 -24.09 -3.75 4.86
N TYR A 129 -22.87 -3.92 5.40
CA TYR A 129 -22.42 -3.20 6.59
C TYR A 129 -21.93 -1.77 6.29
N PHE A 130 -21.74 -1.43 5.02
CA PHE A 130 -21.16 -0.15 4.58
C PHE A 130 -22.09 0.64 3.64
N SER A 131 -23.16 0.01 3.14
CA SER A 131 -24.12 0.64 2.24
C SER A 131 -25.47 -0.09 2.24
N ASP A 132 -26.55 0.69 2.10
CA ASP A 132 -27.91 0.16 1.87
C ASP A 132 -28.14 -0.31 0.42
N SER A 133 -27.20 -0.03 -0.48
CA SER A 133 -27.29 -0.46 -1.88
C SER A 133 -27.11 -1.98 -2.01
N LEU A 134 -27.87 -2.61 -2.92
CA LEU A 134 -27.70 -4.03 -3.22
C LEU A 134 -26.44 -4.25 -4.07
N ILE A 135 -25.31 -4.42 -3.38
CA ILE A 135 -24.01 -4.71 -4.00
C ILE A 135 -23.80 -6.23 -4.02
N TRP A 136 -23.44 -6.78 -5.18
CA TRP A 136 -23.09 -8.19 -5.33
C TRP A 136 -21.57 -8.37 -5.34
N PRO A 137 -20.94 -8.88 -4.25
CA PRO A 137 -19.52 -9.21 -4.27
C PRO A 137 -19.22 -10.30 -5.28
N ARG A 138 -18.10 -10.17 -6.01
CA ARG A 138 -17.56 -11.27 -6.80
C ARG A 138 -17.27 -12.47 -5.88
N GLY A 139 -17.82 -13.63 -6.23
CA GLY A 139 -17.66 -14.87 -5.47
C GLY A 139 -18.76 -15.17 -4.45
N LEU A 140 -19.69 -14.23 -4.19
CA LEU A 140 -20.88 -14.52 -3.39
C LEU A 140 -21.93 -15.26 -4.23
N PRO A 141 -22.51 -16.38 -3.77
CA PRO A 141 -23.59 -17.04 -4.49
C PRO A 141 -24.80 -16.12 -4.70
N LEU A 142 -25.42 -16.20 -5.87
CA LEU A 142 -26.56 -15.35 -6.21
C LEU A 142 -27.74 -15.52 -5.25
N ASN A 143 -28.00 -16.74 -4.77
CA ASN A 143 -29.04 -17.01 -3.78
C ASN A 143 -28.74 -16.45 -2.38
N ALA A 144 -27.51 -15.99 -2.11
CA ALA A 144 -27.10 -15.37 -0.87
C ALA A 144 -27.09 -13.83 -0.93
N ILE A 145 -27.35 -13.21 -2.10
CA ILE A 145 -27.26 -11.75 -2.27
C ILE A 145 -28.28 -10.99 -1.41
N HIS A 146 -29.45 -11.58 -1.19
CA HIS A 146 -30.54 -11.01 -0.41
C HIS A 146 -30.50 -11.42 1.07
N SER A 147 -29.61 -12.33 1.47
CA SER A 147 -29.49 -12.76 2.86
C SER A 147 -29.37 -11.55 3.78
N GLU A 148 -30.18 -11.53 4.83
CA GLU A 148 -30.03 -10.55 5.89
C GLU A 148 -28.67 -10.74 6.56
N VAL A 149 -28.09 -9.62 6.98
CA VAL A 149 -26.88 -9.64 7.80
C VAL A 149 -27.27 -9.05 9.12
N LEU A 150 -27.16 -9.86 10.17
CA LEU A 150 -27.39 -9.42 11.53
C LEU A 150 -26.13 -8.64 11.99
N PRO A 151 -26.30 -7.53 12.72
CA PRO A 151 -25.19 -6.78 13.31
C PRO A 151 -24.40 -7.62 14.32
#